data_AF-A0A3A6NSR4-F1
#
_entry.id   AF-A0A3A6NSR4-F1
#
_cell.length_a   1.000
_cell.length_b   1.000
_cell.length_c   1.000
_cell.angle_alpha   90.00
_cell.angle_beta   90.00
_cell.angle_gamma   90.00
#
_symmetry.space_group_name_H-M   'P 1'
#
loop_
_entity.id
_entity.type
_entity.pdbx_description
1 polymer ?
#
loop_
_entity_poly.entity_id
_entity_poly.type
_entity_poly.pdbx_seq_one_letter_code
_entity_poly.pdbx_strand_id
1 'polypeptide(L)'
;MADRDETKAHSAPVQELLRAIPKVDEFLGWVEHLQAPVRFIKAAVREVLATEREIILGGRARRLEDLGREVLLAKFDKRLKDKLTPNFRTVINATGVIIHTNMGRSLLPAEAMDGLVRVGSRYSNLEFDLATGKRGSRYSLVEDLLCELTGAEAGLVVNNNAAAVLLALDTLAKGREVIVSRGQLVEIGGSFRIPEVMEKSGAFLREVGATNRTHLRDYENAINEQTSLLLKVHMSNYRIIGFTSEVTLPEMVELGRKHNLPVMEDLGSGSLVDLTRFGLQKEPTVGEVVRAGVDVVTFSGDKLLGGPQAGLILGKRDIIGRIKKNPLNRALRIDKFTLAGLEAILRLYCDEEKALTAIPTLAMMGMPPAVIERRAARLIRRIRKSLAGCCETAIVPVASRVGGGAMPEQDLPSRAVALRPLALKVTEVERKLRETAMPVIGRIENEALLLDMRTVADDEIPLLAAALFEVFEVEEK
;
A
#
# COMPACT_ATOMS: atom_id res chain seq x y z
N MET A 1 30.09 -55.31 -31.40
CA MET A 1 29.26 -54.95 -32.58
C MET A 1 27.91 -54.56 -32.06
N ALA A 2 27.53 -53.29 -32.31
CA ALA A 2 26.21 -52.63 -32.16
C ALA A 2 25.48 -52.85 -30.82
N ASP A 3 25.04 -51.84 -30.06
CA ASP A 3 24.35 -50.64 -30.50
C ASP A 3 24.40 -49.61 -29.35
N ARG A 4 24.90 -48.41 -29.64
CA ARG A 4 24.81 -47.22 -28.77
C ARG A 4 24.70 -46.03 -29.71
N ASP A 5 23.57 -45.96 -30.40
CA ASP A 5 23.15 -44.77 -31.12
C ASP A 5 21.70 -44.45 -30.74
N GLU A 6 21.32 -43.17 -30.90
CA GLU A 6 20.10 -42.51 -30.40
C GLU A 6 20.19 -42.04 -28.93
N THR A 7 20.39 -40.77 -28.57
CA THR A 7 20.07 -39.48 -29.21
C THR A 7 21.04 -38.42 -28.67
N LYS A 8 22.12 -38.10 -29.40
CA LYS A 8 22.88 -36.85 -29.18
C LYS A 8 22.41 -35.83 -30.20
N ALA A 9 21.50 -34.93 -29.82
CA ALA A 9 21.18 -33.77 -30.64
C ALA A 9 22.47 -32.96 -30.85
N HIS A 10 23.01 -32.98 -32.08
CA HIS A 10 24.22 -32.25 -32.45
C HIS A 10 24.02 -30.74 -32.25
N SER A 11 24.69 -30.16 -31.26
CA SER A 11 24.83 -28.70 -31.14
C SER A 11 25.70 -28.17 -32.27
N ALA A 12 25.21 -27.20 -33.04
CA ALA A 12 26.02 -26.60 -34.10
C ALA A 12 27.22 -25.84 -33.50
N PRO A 13 28.36 -25.73 -34.20
CA PRO A 13 29.50 -24.94 -33.78
C PRO A 13 29.10 -23.51 -33.39
N VAL A 14 29.66 -22.98 -32.29
CA VAL A 14 29.36 -21.63 -31.76
C VAL A 14 29.43 -20.54 -32.84
N GLN A 15 30.43 -20.61 -33.72
CA GLN A 15 30.62 -19.62 -34.77
C GLN A 15 29.58 -19.71 -35.89
N GLU A 16 29.00 -20.89 -36.13
CA GLU A 16 27.90 -21.10 -37.06
C GLU A 16 26.59 -20.55 -36.48
N LEU A 17 26.33 -20.83 -35.20
CA LEU A 17 25.17 -20.28 -34.46
C LEU A 17 25.20 -18.75 -34.39
N LEU A 18 26.36 -18.14 -34.13
CA LEU A 18 26.49 -16.68 -34.08
C LEU A 18 26.24 -16.02 -35.45
N ARG A 19 26.58 -16.70 -36.55
CA ARG A 19 26.31 -16.22 -37.92
C ARG A 19 24.84 -16.37 -38.31
N ALA A 20 24.12 -17.32 -37.71
CA ALA A 20 22.69 -17.53 -37.92
C ALA A 20 21.80 -16.48 -37.22
N ILE A 21 22.34 -15.67 -36.30
CA ILE A 21 21.61 -14.53 -35.72
C ILE A 21 21.44 -13.46 -36.82
N PRO A 22 20.20 -13.05 -37.16
CA PRO A 22 19.97 -12.03 -38.19
C PRO A 22 20.51 -10.67 -37.76
N LYS A 23 20.78 -9.80 -38.73
CA LYS A 23 21.14 -8.41 -38.42
C LYS A 23 19.92 -7.67 -37.87
N VAL A 24 20.17 -6.60 -37.11
CA VAL A 24 19.08 -5.78 -36.55
C VAL A 24 18.16 -5.24 -37.65
N ASP A 25 18.72 -4.72 -38.75
CA ASP A 25 17.93 -4.17 -39.86
C ASP A 25 17.11 -5.23 -40.59
N GLU A 26 17.66 -6.45 -40.71
CA GLU A 26 16.95 -7.59 -41.29
C GLU A 26 15.73 -7.98 -40.44
N PHE A 27 15.92 -8.10 -39.12
CA PHE A 27 14.82 -8.39 -38.21
C PHE A 27 13.79 -7.26 -38.22
N LEU A 28 14.22 -6.00 -38.22
CA LEU A 28 13.32 -4.86 -38.30
C LEU A 28 12.44 -4.90 -39.56
N GLY A 29 12.99 -5.38 -40.69
CA GLY A 29 12.21 -5.63 -41.90
C GLY A 29 11.12 -6.70 -41.71
N TRP A 30 11.31 -7.68 -40.82
CA TRP A 30 10.28 -8.69 -40.53
C TRP A 30 9.09 -8.13 -39.76
N VAL A 31 9.27 -7.04 -39.01
CA VAL A 31 8.29 -6.48 -38.06
C VAL A 31 7.84 -5.06 -38.43
N GLU A 32 8.18 -4.57 -39.62
CA GLU A 32 7.88 -3.21 -40.09
C GLU A 32 6.37 -2.91 -40.14
N HIS A 33 5.55 -3.94 -40.30
CA HIS A 33 4.10 -3.87 -40.38
C HIS A 33 3.42 -3.67 -39.00
N LEU A 34 4.16 -3.80 -37.90
CA LEU A 34 3.59 -3.70 -36.56
C LEU A 34 3.32 -2.26 -36.15
N GLN A 35 2.11 -2.03 -35.64
CA GLN A 35 1.70 -0.74 -35.09
C GLN A 35 2.06 -0.66 -33.60
N ALA A 36 3.32 -0.33 -33.30
CA ALA A 36 3.79 -0.07 -31.94
C ALA A 36 4.84 1.06 -31.93
N PRO A 37 5.14 1.69 -30.77
CA PRO A 37 6.17 2.72 -30.68
C PRO A 37 7.52 2.19 -31.18
N VAL A 38 8.08 2.84 -32.21
CA VAL A 38 9.32 2.40 -32.87
C VAL A 38 10.48 2.18 -31.89
N ARG A 39 10.54 2.97 -30.81
CA ARG A 39 11.55 2.79 -29.74
C ARG A 39 11.44 1.42 -29.05
N PHE A 40 10.22 0.94 -28.79
CA PHE A 40 9.99 -0.36 -28.16
C PHE A 40 10.25 -1.51 -29.12
N ILE A 41 9.85 -1.39 -30.38
CA ILE A 41 10.16 -2.37 -31.43
C ILE A 41 11.69 -2.54 -31.54
N LYS A 42 12.43 -1.44 -31.74
CA LYS A 42 13.90 -1.48 -31.86
C LYS A 42 14.58 -2.05 -30.61
N ALA A 43 14.08 -1.70 -29.42
CA ALA A 43 14.61 -2.23 -28.17
C ALA A 43 14.34 -3.74 -28.04
N ALA A 44 13.13 -4.21 -28.36
CA ALA A 44 12.77 -5.62 -28.30
C ALA A 44 13.62 -6.47 -29.26
N VAL A 45 13.80 -6.01 -30.50
CA VAL A 45 14.70 -6.67 -31.47
C VAL A 45 16.12 -6.78 -30.92
N ARG A 46 16.69 -5.67 -30.44
CA ARG A 46 18.06 -5.64 -29.91
C ARG A 46 18.23 -6.58 -28.72
N GLU A 47 17.26 -6.60 -27.80
CA GLU A 47 17.32 -7.44 -26.61
C GLU A 47 17.18 -8.93 -26.96
N VAL A 48 16.27 -9.31 -27.86
CA VAL A 48 16.15 -10.71 -28.33
C VAL A 48 17.47 -11.18 -28.94
N LEU A 49 18.04 -10.39 -29.85
CA LEU A 49 19.31 -10.74 -30.50
C LEU A 49 20.49 -10.76 -29.53
N ALA A 50 20.53 -9.85 -28.56
CA ALA A 50 21.54 -9.83 -27.51
C ALA A 50 21.44 -11.06 -26.60
N THR A 51 20.22 -11.42 -26.16
CA THR A 51 19.98 -12.62 -25.35
C THR A 51 20.39 -13.89 -26.07
N GLU A 52 20.06 -14.07 -27.35
CA GLU A 52 20.54 -15.24 -28.09
C GLU A 52 22.06 -15.26 -28.23
N ARG A 53 22.69 -14.10 -28.48
CA ARG A 53 24.16 -13.98 -28.52
C ARG A 53 24.80 -14.38 -27.19
N GLU A 54 24.28 -13.89 -26.07
CA GLU A 54 24.77 -14.23 -24.72
C GLU A 54 24.62 -15.72 -24.40
N ILE A 55 23.49 -16.32 -24.79
CA ILE A 55 23.23 -17.75 -24.58
C ILE A 55 24.22 -18.62 -25.36
N ILE A 56 24.48 -18.28 -26.63
CA ILE A 56 25.43 -19.01 -27.49
C ILE A 56 26.86 -18.87 -26.94
N LEU A 57 27.27 -17.64 -26.57
CA LEU A 57 28.60 -17.40 -26.00
C LEU A 57 28.76 -18.03 -24.60
N GLY A 58 27.68 -18.15 -23.84
CA GLY A 58 27.63 -18.82 -22.54
C GLY A 58 27.65 -20.34 -22.60
N GLY A 59 27.79 -20.95 -23.78
CA GLY A 59 27.94 -22.39 -23.96
C GLY A 59 26.66 -23.20 -23.74
N ARG A 60 25.48 -22.57 -23.71
CA ARG A 60 24.21 -23.29 -23.63
C ARG A 60 23.89 -23.91 -24.99
N ALA A 61 23.51 -25.19 -25.00
CA ALA A 61 23.17 -25.90 -26.23
C ALA A 61 22.05 -25.17 -27.00
N ARG A 62 22.33 -24.91 -28.28
CA ARG A 62 21.43 -24.29 -29.24
C ARG A 62 21.56 -25.02 -30.56
N ARG A 63 20.46 -25.12 -31.28
CA ARG A 63 20.40 -25.61 -32.65
C ARG A 63 20.05 -24.44 -33.57
N LEU A 64 20.30 -24.60 -34.87
CA LEU A 64 20.01 -23.55 -35.85
C LEU A 64 18.51 -23.24 -35.92
N GLU A 65 17.65 -24.23 -35.67
CA GLU A 65 16.20 -24.05 -35.67
C GLU A 65 15.74 -23.13 -34.54
N ASP A 66 16.48 -23.06 -33.43
CA ASP A 66 16.16 -22.18 -32.29
C ASP A 66 16.40 -20.68 -32.60
N LEU A 67 17.08 -20.40 -33.73
CA LEU A 67 17.38 -19.07 -34.29
C LEU A 67 16.56 -18.78 -35.56
N GLY A 68 15.64 -19.69 -35.94
CA GLY A 68 14.76 -19.49 -37.08
C GLY A 68 13.82 -18.29 -36.88
N ARG A 69 13.37 -17.70 -38.00
CA ARG A 69 12.52 -16.50 -38.01
C ARG A 69 11.30 -16.62 -37.10
N GLU A 70 10.56 -17.73 -37.16
CA GLU A 70 9.36 -17.95 -36.34
C GLU A 70 9.66 -17.96 -34.83
N VAL A 71 10.74 -18.63 -34.44
CA VAL A 71 11.16 -18.72 -33.03
C VAL A 71 11.60 -17.34 -32.51
N LEU A 72 12.35 -16.60 -33.32
CA LEU A 72 12.78 -15.25 -33.01
C LEU A 72 11.60 -14.27 -32.94
N LEU A 73 10.63 -14.38 -33.85
CA LEU A 73 9.40 -13.59 -33.82
C LEU A 73 8.58 -13.88 -32.56
N ALA A 74 8.43 -15.15 -32.16
CA ALA A 74 7.73 -15.49 -30.92
C ALA A 74 8.41 -14.90 -29.66
N LYS A 75 9.75 -14.92 -29.61
CA LYS A 75 10.54 -14.27 -28.54
C LYS A 75 10.37 -12.75 -28.57
N PHE A 76 10.37 -12.17 -29.77
CA PHE A 76 10.14 -10.75 -29.99
C PHE A 76 8.74 -10.32 -29.57
N ASP A 77 7.69 -11.06 -29.91
CA ASP A 77 6.30 -10.75 -29.56
C ASP A 77 6.13 -10.74 -28.05
N LYS A 78 6.70 -11.75 -27.35
CA LYS A 78 6.75 -11.77 -25.89
C LYS A 78 7.46 -10.53 -25.35
N ARG A 79 8.64 -10.20 -25.90
CA ARG A 79 9.44 -9.07 -25.40
C ARG A 79 8.80 -7.71 -25.70
N LEU A 80 8.12 -7.58 -26.83
CA LEU A 80 7.37 -6.38 -27.20
C LEU A 80 6.15 -6.24 -26.30
N LYS A 81 5.42 -7.32 -26.03
CA LYS A 81 4.31 -7.35 -25.06
C LYS A 81 4.77 -6.89 -23.68
N ASP A 82 5.92 -7.39 -23.19
CA ASP A 82 6.48 -6.97 -21.91
C ASP A 82 6.80 -5.46 -21.88
N LYS A 83 7.31 -4.90 -22.99
CA LYS A 83 7.62 -3.46 -23.10
C LYS A 83 6.38 -2.57 -23.23
N LEU A 84 5.34 -3.09 -23.88
CA LEU A 84 4.06 -2.39 -24.02
C LEU A 84 3.24 -2.44 -22.74
N THR A 85 3.45 -3.46 -21.91
CA THR A 85 2.78 -3.61 -20.62
C THR A 85 3.34 -2.58 -19.64
N PRO A 86 2.49 -1.72 -19.04
CA PRO A 86 2.94 -0.79 -18.01
C PRO A 86 3.51 -1.52 -16.79
N ASN A 87 4.54 -0.96 -16.16
CA ASN A 87 5.06 -1.51 -14.89
C ASN A 87 4.09 -1.29 -13.72
N PHE A 88 3.37 -0.16 -13.72
CA PHE A 88 2.37 0.15 -12.71
C PHE A 88 0.99 -0.24 -13.23
N ARG A 89 0.38 -1.26 -12.62
CA ARG A 89 -0.84 -1.90 -13.09
C ARG A 89 -1.84 -2.04 -11.96
N THR A 90 -3.11 -1.97 -12.32
CA THR A 90 -4.20 -2.40 -11.44
C THR A 90 -4.12 -3.90 -11.21
N VAL A 91 -4.48 -4.34 -10.00
CA VAL A 91 -4.54 -5.75 -9.61
C VAL A 91 -5.84 -6.00 -8.86
N ILE A 92 -6.40 -7.20 -8.99
CA ILE A 92 -7.53 -7.65 -8.16
C ILE A 92 -6.96 -8.19 -6.85
N ASN A 93 -7.29 -7.53 -5.75
CA ASN A 93 -6.94 -7.99 -4.42
C ASN A 93 -7.97 -9.02 -3.93
N ALA A 94 -7.65 -10.31 -4.02
CA ALA A 94 -8.42 -11.39 -3.44
C ALA A 94 -7.74 -11.98 -2.19
N THR A 95 -6.88 -11.20 -1.54
CA THR A 95 -6.15 -11.63 -0.34
C THR A 95 -6.96 -11.44 0.94
N GLY A 96 -8.04 -10.67 0.92
CA GLY A 96 -8.80 -10.36 2.15
C GLY A 96 -8.09 -9.39 3.09
N VAL A 97 -6.96 -8.80 2.68
CA VAL A 97 -6.28 -7.75 3.43
C VAL A 97 -6.74 -6.39 2.91
N ILE A 98 -7.46 -5.62 3.72
CA ILE A 98 -8.09 -4.35 3.30
C ILE A 98 -7.03 -3.27 3.05
N ILE A 99 -6.21 -2.95 4.05
CA ILE A 99 -5.11 -2.00 3.95
C ILE A 99 -3.84 -2.77 3.61
N HIS A 100 -3.71 -3.11 2.33
CA HIS A 100 -2.59 -3.90 1.83
C HIS A 100 -1.40 -3.00 1.45
N THR A 101 -0.32 -3.01 2.24
CA THR A 101 0.85 -2.14 2.03
C THR A 101 1.48 -2.29 0.65
N ASN A 102 1.61 -3.52 0.14
CA ASN A 102 2.20 -3.79 -1.17
C ASN A 102 1.29 -3.41 -2.36
N MET A 103 -0.01 -3.21 -2.13
CA MET A 103 -1.00 -2.93 -3.20
C MET A 103 -1.61 -1.53 -3.08
N GLY A 104 -0.91 -0.60 -2.43
CA GLY A 104 -1.31 0.81 -2.40
C GLY A 104 -2.26 1.22 -1.26
N ARG A 105 -2.46 0.35 -0.25
CA ARG A 105 -3.24 0.66 0.97
C ARG A 105 -4.72 0.98 0.67
N SER A 106 -5.17 2.21 0.95
CA SER A 106 -6.58 2.61 0.84
C SER A 106 -6.96 2.98 -0.59
N LEU A 107 -8.17 2.58 -0.99
CA LEU A 107 -8.75 2.97 -2.26
C LEU A 107 -9.52 4.29 -2.11
N LEU A 108 -9.51 5.09 -3.17
CA LEU A 108 -10.25 6.35 -3.20
C LEU A 108 -11.68 6.13 -3.71
N PRO A 109 -12.70 6.76 -3.06
CA PRO A 109 -14.07 6.75 -3.57
C PRO A 109 -14.21 7.54 -4.87
N ALA A 110 -15.31 7.34 -5.58
CA ALA A 110 -15.61 8.02 -6.83
C ALA A 110 -15.55 9.55 -6.70
N GLU A 111 -16.08 10.10 -5.59
CA GLU A 111 -16.06 11.54 -5.33
C GLU A 111 -14.64 12.12 -5.24
N ALA A 112 -13.70 11.36 -4.66
CA ALA A 112 -12.30 11.74 -4.58
C ALA A 112 -11.65 11.64 -5.97
N MET A 113 -11.91 10.56 -6.72
CA MET A 113 -11.39 10.38 -8.08
C MET A 113 -11.87 11.48 -9.04
N ASP A 114 -13.14 11.86 -8.97
CA ASP A 114 -13.69 12.99 -9.73
C ASP A 114 -12.97 14.29 -9.37
N GLY A 115 -12.68 14.50 -8.07
CA GLY A 115 -11.88 15.61 -7.59
C GLY A 115 -10.50 15.66 -8.25
N LEU A 116 -9.79 14.52 -8.28
CA LEU A 116 -8.48 14.40 -8.92
C LEU A 116 -8.52 14.75 -10.41
N VAL A 117 -9.52 14.24 -11.15
CA VAL A 117 -9.69 14.52 -12.58
C VAL A 117 -9.93 16.01 -12.80
N ARG A 118 -10.79 16.66 -12.01
CA ARG A 118 -11.06 18.10 -12.10
C ARG A 118 -9.81 18.93 -11.88
N VAL A 119 -9.07 18.70 -10.79
CA VAL A 119 -7.88 19.53 -10.46
C VAL A 119 -6.66 19.18 -11.32
N GLY A 120 -6.61 17.97 -11.87
CA GLY A 120 -5.52 17.51 -12.72
C GLY A 120 -5.62 18.02 -14.15
N SER A 121 -6.84 18.16 -14.67
CA SER A 121 -7.09 18.51 -16.07
C SER A 121 -7.12 20.02 -16.35
N ARG A 122 -7.17 20.88 -15.31
CA ARG A 122 -7.30 22.34 -15.43
C ARG A 122 -6.48 23.07 -14.34
N TYR A 123 -6.39 24.40 -14.48
CA TYR A 123 -5.90 25.26 -13.40
C TYR A 123 -6.83 25.20 -12.18
N SER A 124 -6.29 25.45 -10.99
CA SER A 124 -7.04 25.44 -9.73
C SER A 124 -6.57 26.54 -8.79
N ASN A 125 -7.36 26.81 -7.75
CA ASN A 125 -7.07 27.79 -6.70
C ASN A 125 -6.07 27.28 -5.62
N LEU A 126 -5.17 26.36 -5.99
CA LEU A 126 -4.30 25.64 -5.04
C LEU A 126 -3.54 26.54 -4.07
N GLU A 127 -3.03 27.68 -4.53
CA GLU A 127 -2.36 28.69 -3.70
C GLU A 127 -2.90 30.09 -4.03
N PHE A 128 -4.18 30.17 -4.40
CA PHE A 128 -4.83 31.42 -4.80
C PHE A 128 -6.13 31.58 -4.03
N ASP A 129 -6.21 32.65 -3.24
CA ASP A 129 -7.41 32.98 -2.50
C ASP A 129 -8.40 33.71 -3.42
N LEU A 130 -9.57 33.10 -3.62
CA LEU A 130 -10.59 33.62 -4.52
C LEU A 130 -11.31 34.86 -3.96
N ALA A 131 -11.35 35.05 -2.65
CA ALA A 131 -11.97 36.22 -2.03
C ALA A 131 -11.06 37.45 -2.10
N THR A 132 -9.75 37.27 -1.92
CA THR A 132 -8.79 38.39 -1.92
C THR A 132 -8.09 38.60 -3.26
N GLY A 133 -8.14 37.64 -4.17
CA GLY A 133 -7.43 37.68 -5.46
C GLY A 133 -5.91 37.59 -5.33
N LYS A 134 -5.38 37.10 -4.19
CA LYS A 134 -3.95 37.08 -3.86
C LYS A 134 -3.46 35.65 -3.59
N ARG A 135 -2.14 35.51 -3.43
CA ARG A 135 -1.51 34.25 -3.04
C ARG A 135 -2.01 33.80 -1.67
N GLY A 136 -2.58 32.60 -1.62
CA GLY A 136 -3.06 31.95 -0.40
C GLY A 136 -2.19 30.77 0.03
N SER A 137 -2.51 30.19 1.19
CA SER A 137 -1.91 28.95 1.67
C SER A 137 -2.69 27.76 1.13
N ARG A 138 -2.01 26.76 0.54
CA ARG A 138 -2.70 25.52 0.14
C ARG A 138 -3.29 24.76 1.32
N TYR A 139 -2.70 24.89 2.51
CA TYR A 139 -3.12 24.14 3.69
C TYR A 139 -4.49 24.57 4.20
N SER A 140 -4.91 25.82 3.92
CA SER A 140 -6.25 26.31 4.32
C SER A 140 -7.38 25.61 3.58
N LEU A 141 -7.10 24.88 2.49
CA LEU A 141 -8.12 24.13 1.74
C LEU A 141 -8.70 22.95 2.55
N VAL A 142 -7.98 22.46 3.57
CA VAL A 142 -8.39 21.31 4.39
C VAL A 142 -8.31 21.55 5.90
N GLU A 143 -7.63 22.62 6.34
CA GLU A 143 -7.40 22.88 7.77
C GLU A 143 -8.71 23.03 8.56
N ASP A 144 -9.68 23.78 8.06
CA ASP A 144 -10.95 24.00 8.76
C ASP A 144 -11.73 22.69 8.91
N LEU A 145 -11.77 21.86 7.87
CA LEU A 145 -12.39 20.53 7.93
C LEU A 145 -11.70 19.62 8.95
N LEU A 146 -10.37 19.63 9.00
CA LEU A 146 -9.61 18.85 9.97
C LEU A 146 -9.91 19.30 11.40
N CYS A 147 -9.97 20.61 11.65
CA CYS A 147 -10.27 21.15 12.97
C CYS A 147 -11.69 20.81 13.39
N GLU A 148 -12.67 20.96 12.49
CA GLU A 148 -14.08 20.63 12.74
C GLU A 148 -14.26 19.15 13.10
N LEU A 149 -13.67 18.25 12.31
CA LEU A 149 -13.82 16.80 12.50
C LEU A 149 -13.11 16.25 13.75
N THR A 150 -12.08 16.94 14.24
CA THR A 150 -11.21 16.39 15.30
C THR A 150 -11.23 17.19 16.60
N GLY A 151 -11.70 18.44 16.56
CA GLY A 151 -11.61 19.38 17.68
C GLY A 151 -10.21 19.99 17.87
N ALA A 152 -9.28 19.79 16.93
CA ALA A 152 -7.96 20.41 17.00
C ALA A 152 -8.04 21.93 16.74
N GLU A 153 -7.09 22.69 17.27
CA GLU A 153 -7.09 24.15 17.12
C GLU A 153 -6.48 24.63 15.80
N ALA A 154 -5.63 23.80 15.20
CA ALA A 154 -4.98 24.00 13.91
C ALA A 154 -4.53 22.67 13.31
N GLY A 155 -4.31 22.68 11.99
CA GLY A 155 -3.87 21.51 11.24
C GLY A 155 -2.85 21.82 10.15
N LEU A 156 -2.00 20.85 9.86
CA LEU A 156 -1.07 20.86 8.73
C LEU A 156 -1.08 19.48 8.06
N VAL A 157 -0.90 19.46 6.74
CA VAL A 157 -0.75 18.24 5.97
C VAL A 157 0.56 18.24 5.19
N VAL A 158 1.32 17.16 5.32
CA VAL A 158 2.59 16.90 4.64
C VAL A 158 2.52 15.60 3.83
N ASN A 159 3.61 15.25 3.15
CA ASN A 159 3.68 14.12 2.21
C ASN A 159 3.19 12.77 2.78
N ASN A 160 3.63 12.39 3.97
CA ASN A 160 3.24 11.15 4.65
C ASN A 160 3.50 11.26 6.16
N ASN A 161 3.05 10.28 6.95
CA ASN A 161 3.22 10.33 8.41
C ASN A 161 4.70 10.31 8.86
N ALA A 162 5.58 9.65 8.11
CA ALA A 162 7.01 9.69 8.41
C ALA A 162 7.57 11.12 8.34
N ALA A 163 7.14 11.88 7.33
CA ALA A 163 7.44 13.30 7.19
C ALA A 163 6.78 14.14 8.30
N ALA A 164 5.58 13.77 8.76
CA ALA A 164 4.91 14.43 9.87
C ALA A 164 5.70 14.31 11.18
N VAL A 165 6.11 13.08 11.52
CA VAL A 165 6.94 12.80 12.69
C VAL A 165 8.28 13.52 12.60
N LEU A 166 8.98 13.41 11.46
CA LEU A 166 10.25 14.11 11.23
C LEU A 166 10.12 15.63 11.43
N LEU A 167 9.10 16.25 10.82
CA LEU A 167 8.89 17.70 10.87
C LEU A 167 8.53 18.17 12.29
N ALA A 168 7.71 17.41 13.00
CA ALA A 168 7.35 17.72 14.38
C ALA A 168 8.58 17.64 15.30
N LEU A 169 9.36 16.55 15.21
CA LEU A 169 10.57 16.37 16.02
C LEU A 169 11.65 17.43 15.72
N ASP A 170 11.91 17.73 14.43
CA ASP A 170 12.90 18.78 14.07
C ASP A 170 12.45 20.16 14.58
N THR A 171 11.15 20.44 14.59
CA THR A 171 10.63 21.73 15.08
C THR A 171 10.68 21.83 16.61
N LEU A 172 10.34 20.76 17.32
CA LEU A 172 10.09 20.80 18.75
C LEU A 172 11.31 20.41 19.60
N ALA A 173 12.20 19.58 19.05
CA ALA A 173 13.21 18.88 19.83
C ALA A 173 14.62 18.86 19.21
N LYS A 174 14.87 19.62 18.14
CA LYS A 174 16.22 19.69 17.54
C LYS A 174 17.26 20.14 18.55
N GLY A 175 18.30 19.32 18.73
CA GLY A 175 19.37 19.53 19.69
C GLY A 175 18.95 19.33 21.15
N ARG A 176 17.79 18.70 21.40
CA ARG A 176 17.23 18.48 22.74
C ARG A 176 16.72 17.04 22.89
N GLU A 177 16.45 16.64 24.12
CA GLU A 177 16.00 15.28 24.45
C GLU A 177 14.50 15.12 24.23
N VAL A 178 14.13 13.94 23.73
CA VAL A 178 12.76 13.44 23.57
C VAL A 178 12.63 12.14 24.34
N ILE A 179 11.71 12.11 25.30
CA ILE A 179 11.48 10.94 26.14
C ILE A 179 10.42 10.05 25.50
N VAL A 180 10.72 8.76 25.31
CA VAL A 180 9.82 7.77 24.71
C VAL A 180 10.01 6.39 25.35
N SER A 181 8.95 5.60 25.44
CA SER A 181 9.06 4.23 25.97
C SER A 181 9.89 3.35 25.04
N ARG A 182 10.76 2.50 25.61
CA ARG A 182 11.51 1.48 24.86
C ARG A 182 10.58 0.53 24.09
N GLY A 183 9.40 0.24 24.65
CA GLY A 183 8.37 -0.59 24.01
C GLY A 183 7.69 0.05 22.79
N GLN A 184 7.97 1.32 22.51
CA GLN A 184 7.37 2.12 21.43
C GLN A 184 8.38 2.48 20.33
N LEU A 185 9.61 1.94 20.37
CA LEU A 185 10.63 2.13 19.33
C LEU A 185 10.37 1.21 18.13
N VAL A 186 9.30 1.52 17.39
CA VAL A 186 8.74 0.66 16.35
C VAL A 186 9.50 0.73 15.02
N GLU A 187 9.45 -0.37 14.26
CA GLU A 187 9.75 -0.43 12.83
C GLU A 187 8.46 -0.64 12.04
N ILE A 188 8.19 0.22 11.05
CA ILE A 188 6.98 0.19 10.20
C ILE A 188 7.40 0.10 8.73
N GLY A 189 6.82 -0.85 8.00
CA GLY A 189 6.97 -0.92 6.54
C GLY A 189 8.38 -1.21 6.02
N GLY A 190 9.27 -1.75 6.87
CA GLY A 190 10.61 -2.25 6.52
C GLY A 190 11.73 -1.19 6.42
N SER A 191 11.41 0.11 6.49
CA SER A 191 12.42 1.18 6.37
C SER A 191 12.16 2.41 7.26
N PHE A 192 11.01 2.48 7.93
CA PHE A 192 10.73 3.53 8.90
C PHE A 192 10.97 3.00 10.31
N ARG A 193 11.93 3.61 11.01
CA ARG A 193 12.24 3.31 12.42
C ARG A 193 12.21 4.60 13.21
N ILE A 194 11.47 4.61 14.31
CA ILE A 194 11.38 5.79 15.19
C ILE A 194 12.78 6.29 15.62
N PRO A 195 13.72 5.43 16.08
CA PRO A 195 15.07 5.88 16.43
C PRO A 195 15.81 6.59 15.28
N GLU A 196 15.76 6.06 14.07
CA GLU A 196 16.46 6.63 12.91
C GLU A 196 15.85 7.97 12.48
N VAL A 197 14.51 8.10 12.59
CA VAL A 197 13.81 9.36 12.28
C VAL A 197 14.11 10.42 13.33
N MET A 198 14.17 10.04 14.61
CA MET A 198 14.57 10.94 15.69
C MET A 198 16.00 11.45 15.48
N GLU A 199 16.94 10.55 15.17
CA GLU A 199 18.32 10.95 14.84
C GLU A 199 18.37 11.93 13.66
N LYS A 200 17.63 11.65 12.58
CA LYS A 200 17.56 12.54 11.41
C LYS A 200 16.90 13.89 11.68
N SER A 201 15.98 13.96 12.64
CA SER A 201 15.39 15.23 13.10
C SER A 201 16.35 16.08 13.93
N GLY A 202 17.49 15.51 14.36
CA GLY A 202 18.42 16.15 15.28
C GLY A 202 17.97 16.11 16.74
N ALA A 203 16.93 15.34 17.06
CA ALA A 203 16.47 15.10 18.42
C ALA A 203 17.31 13.99 19.08
N PHE A 204 17.58 14.13 20.38
CA PHE A 204 18.27 13.12 21.16
C PHE A 204 17.25 12.14 21.78
N LEU A 205 17.34 10.87 21.40
CA LEU A 205 16.50 9.81 21.94
C LEU A 205 16.83 9.54 23.42
N ARG A 206 15.84 9.73 24.30
CA ARG A 206 15.90 9.36 25.72
C ARG A 206 14.88 8.25 25.98
N GLU A 207 15.29 7.00 25.77
CA GLU A 207 14.42 5.84 26.00
C GLU A 207 14.23 5.53 27.50
N VAL A 208 12.99 5.17 27.88
CA VAL A 208 12.62 4.85 29.28
C VAL A 208 11.86 3.52 29.38
N GLY A 209 11.81 2.97 30.59
CA GLY A 209 11.12 1.72 30.89
C GLY A 209 11.77 0.49 30.23
N ALA A 210 10.97 -0.57 30.08
CA ALA A 210 11.34 -1.81 29.39
C ALA A 210 10.40 -2.06 28.21
N THR A 211 10.76 -3.02 27.35
CA THR A 211 10.00 -3.37 26.15
C THR A 211 8.53 -3.68 26.44
N ASN A 212 8.27 -4.48 27.48
CA ASN A 212 6.93 -4.91 27.84
C ASN A 212 6.24 -4.00 28.87
N ARG A 213 7.01 -3.32 29.72
CA ARG A 213 6.47 -2.54 30.85
C ARG A 213 7.15 -1.18 30.93
N THR A 214 6.35 -0.13 30.83
CA THR A 214 6.75 1.24 31.14
C THR A 214 5.76 1.84 32.11
N HIS A 215 6.27 2.53 33.13
CA HIS A 215 5.50 3.18 34.18
C HIS A 215 5.70 4.70 34.13
N LEU A 216 4.75 5.47 34.68
CA LEU A 216 4.82 6.93 34.68
C LEU A 216 6.11 7.48 35.32
N ARG A 217 6.57 6.84 36.40
CA ARG A 217 7.84 7.18 37.08
C ARG A 217 9.06 7.07 36.17
N ASP A 218 9.03 6.20 35.16
CA ASP A 218 10.16 6.02 34.24
C ASP A 218 10.31 7.27 33.36
N TYR A 219 9.19 7.88 32.95
CA TYR A 219 9.18 9.17 32.27
C TYR A 219 9.59 10.30 33.21
N GLU A 220 8.96 10.41 34.39
CA GLU A 220 9.21 11.50 35.34
C GLU A 220 10.69 11.57 35.77
N ASN A 221 11.32 10.43 36.07
CA ASN A 221 12.73 10.36 36.46
C ASN A 221 13.72 10.71 35.33
N ALA A 222 13.28 10.66 34.07
CA ALA A 222 14.13 10.97 32.93
C ALA A 222 14.09 12.45 32.53
N ILE A 223 13.11 13.22 33.03
CA ILE A 223 12.96 14.65 32.75
C ILE A 223 14.14 15.43 33.34
N ASN A 224 14.76 16.26 32.50
CA ASN A 224 15.86 17.15 32.87
C ASN A 224 15.83 18.44 32.02
N GLU A 225 16.82 19.31 32.20
CA GLU A 225 16.91 20.62 31.51
C GLU A 225 17.01 20.52 29.98
N GLN A 226 17.49 19.39 29.45
CA GLN A 226 17.57 19.13 28.01
C GLN A 226 16.27 18.55 27.44
N THR A 227 15.33 18.13 28.29
CA THR A 227 14.06 17.56 27.83
C THR A 227 13.21 18.62 27.14
N SER A 228 12.65 18.26 25.98
CA SER A 228 11.86 19.18 25.16
C SER A 228 10.52 18.62 24.70
N LEU A 229 10.33 17.31 24.77
CA LEU A 229 9.14 16.63 24.27
C LEU A 229 8.94 15.30 24.99
N LEU A 230 7.70 15.00 25.36
CA LEU A 230 7.25 13.65 25.70
C LEU A 230 6.60 13.04 24.46
N LEU A 231 7.13 11.91 23.98
CA LEU A 231 6.64 11.22 22.80
C LEU A 231 5.96 9.91 23.19
N LYS A 232 4.73 9.74 22.70
CA LYS A 232 4.00 8.47 22.68
C LYS A 232 3.88 7.99 21.23
N VAL A 233 4.20 6.73 20.97
CA VAL A 233 4.01 6.13 19.64
C VAL A 233 3.06 4.96 19.76
N HIS A 234 1.99 4.97 18.95
CA HIS A 234 1.02 3.88 18.93
C HIS A 234 1.58 2.66 18.19
N MET A 235 1.40 1.47 18.78
CA MET A 235 1.92 0.21 18.23
C MET A 235 1.05 -0.29 17.07
N SER A 236 0.86 0.50 16.01
CA SER A 236 -0.13 0.23 14.94
C SER A 236 0.09 -1.06 14.13
N ASN A 237 1.27 -1.70 14.21
CA ASN A 237 1.62 -2.87 13.40
C ASN A 237 2.05 -4.12 14.19
N TYR A 238 2.06 -4.08 15.51
CA TYR A 238 2.20 -5.26 16.36
C TYR A 238 1.47 -5.06 17.70
N ARG A 239 1.44 -6.12 18.52
CA ARG A 239 1.01 -6.05 19.92
C ARG A 239 2.01 -6.83 20.78
N ILE A 240 2.13 -6.43 22.04
CA ILE A 240 2.88 -7.18 23.04
C ILE A 240 1.86 -7.87 23.93
N ILE A 241 1.91 -9.20 24.00
CA ILE A 241 0.98 -10.02 24.79
C ILE A 241 1.71 -10.60 26.00
N GLY A 242 1.02 -10.66 27.16
CA GLY A 242 1.55 -11.18 28.43
C GLY A 242 1.64 -10.10 29.51
N PHE A 243 2.70 -10.13 30.33
CA PHE A 243 2.92 -9.14 31.38
C PHE A 243 3.36 -7.79 30.80
N THR A 244 2.37 -6.97 30.44
CA THR A 244 2.58 -5.67 29.82
C THR A 244 1.99 -4.53 30.64
N SER A 245 2.55 -3.33 30.48
CA SER A 245 2.06 -2.09 31.09
C SER A 245 2.50 -0.91 30.23
N GLU A 246 1.58 0.01 29.97
CA GLU A 246 1.84 1.21 29.17
C GLU A 246 1.28 2.44 29.89
N VAL A 247 1.97 3.57 29.77
CA VAL A 247 1.47 4.87 30.25
C VAL A 247 0.40 5.37 29.30
N THR A 248 -0.77 5.69 29.86
CA THR A 248 -1.89 6.19 29.08
C THR A 248 -1.62 7.62 28.59
N LEU A 249 -2.26 8.03 27.50
CA LEU A 249 -2.11 9.39 26.98
C LEU A 249 -2.53 10.46 28.02
N PRO A 250 -3.66 10.32 28.75
CA PRO A 250 -4.02 11.30 29.79
C PRO A 250 -2.96 11.46 30.88
N GLU A 251 -2.37 10.37 31.37
CA GLU A 251 -1.28 10.43 32.36
C GLU A 251 -0.05 11.17 31.80
N MET A 252 0.29 10.94 30.52
CA MET A 252 1.39 11.64 29.86
C MET A 252 1.11 13.13 29.68
N VAL A 253 -0.13 13.50 29.33
CA VAL A 253 -0.58 14.91 29.23
C VAL A 253 -0.51 15.60 30.58
N GLU A 254 -0.93 14.94 31.66
CA GLU A 254 -0.81 15.48 33.02
C GLU A 254 0.66 15.71 33.41
N LEU A 255 1.54 14.75 33.12
CA LEU A 255 2.98 14.88 33.34
C LEU A 255 3.57 16.05 32.52
N GLY A 256 3.19 16.15 31.24
CA GLY A 256 3.60 17.26 30.36
C GLY A 256 3.22 18.62 30.94
N ARG A 257 1.97 18.77 31.40
CA ARG A 257 1.51 20.01 32.07
C ARG A 257 2.28 20.31 33.35
N LYS A 258 2.52 19.31 34.20
CA LYS A 258 3.28 19.46 35.45
C LYS A 258 4.69 20.00 35.21
N HIS A 259 5.34 19.59 34.13
CA HIS A 259 6.72 19.96 33.81
C HIS A 259 6.83 21.01 32.68
N ASN A 260 5.71 21.55 32.20
CA ASN A 260 5.65 22.48 31.06
C ASN A 260 6.36 21.96 29.80
N LEU A 261 6.12 20.68 29.48
CA LEU A 261 6.65 19.99 28.31
C LEU A 261 5.51 19.63 27.35
N PRO A 262 5.69 19.86 26.03
CA PRO A 262 4.72 19.41 25.05
C PRO A 262 4.65 17.88 25.00
N VAL A 263 3.46 17.36 24.74
CA VAL A 263 3.19 15.94 24.49
C VAL A 263 2.82 15.73 23.04
N MET A 264 3.56 14.85 22.37
CA MET A 264 3.26 14.42 21.01
C MET A 264 2.85 12.96 20.98
N GLU A 265 1.80 12.65 20.24
CA GLU A 265 1.43 11.26 19.91
C GLU A 265 1.55 11.00 18.40
N ASP A 266 2.38 10.03 18.03
CA ASP A 266 2.30 9.40 16.71
C ASP A 266 1.26 8.27 16.77
N LEU A 267 0.01 8.63 16.45
CA LEU A 267 -1.10 7.69 16.37
C LEU A 267 -0.93 6.74 15.18
N GLY A 268 -0.37 7.25 14.08
CA GLY A 268 -0.04 6.48 12.89
C GLY A 268 -1.24 5.98 12.05
N SER A 269 -2.26 5.37 12.66
CA SER A 269 -3.38 4.68 12.01
C SER A 269 -4.44 5.63 11.42
N GLY A 270 -4.71 6.75 12.10
CA GLY A 270 -5.54 7.84 11.59
C GLY A 270 -7.04 7.56 11.57
N SER A 271 -7.57 6.79 12.53
CA SER A 271 -9.02 6.55 12.60
C SER A 271 -9.78 7.82 13.00
N LEU A 272 -10.81 8.20 12.23
CA LEU A 272 -11.76 9.24 12.62
C LEU A 272 -13.05 8.68 13.24
N VAL A 273 -13.30 7.38 13.09
CA VAL A 273 -14.53 6.72 13.54
C VAL A 273 -14.23 5.61 14.54
N ASP A 274 -15.19 5.32 15.42
CA ASP A 274 -15.07 4.22 16.36
C ASP A 274 -15.34 2.88 15.65
N LEU A 275 -14.27 2.11 15.43
CA LEU A 275 -14.30 0.82 14.75
C LEU A 275 -14.93 -0.32 15.57
N THR A 276 -15.16 -0.11 16.88
CA THR A 276 -15.81 -1.14 17.72
C THR A 276 -17.21 -1.49 17.24
N ARG A 277 -17.86 -0.58 16.52
CA ARG A 277 -19.15 -0.84 15.85
C ARG A 277 -19.09 -1.97 14.81
N PHE A 278 -17.91 -2.30 14.31
CA PHE A 278 -17.66 -3.42 13.40
C PHE A 278 -17.27 -4.71 14.13
N GLY A 279 -17.34 -4.74 15.46
CA GLY A 279 -16.85 -5.84 16.30
C GLY A 279 -15.33 -5.89 16.41
N LEU A 280 -14.64 -4.81 16.03
CA LEU A 280 -13.19 -4.69 16.13
C LEU A 280 -12.76 -4.20 17.53
N GLN A 281 -11.52 -4.47 17.92
CA GLN A 281 -10.93 -3.85 19.12
C GLN A 281 -10.91 -2.34 19.02
N LYS A 282 -10.93 -1.68 20.19
CA LYS A 282 -10.83 -0.23 20.28
C LYS A 282 -9.49 0.24 19.72
N GLU A 283 -9.58 1.03 18.65
CA GLU A 283 -8.50 1.84 18.12
C GLU A 283 -8.79 3.30 18.50
N PRO A 284 -7.81 4.04 19.06
CA PRO A 284 -8.04 5.43 19.42
C PRO A 284 -8.34 6.27 18.18
N THR A 285 -9.41 7.06 18.25
CA THR A 285 -9.73 8.03 17.20
C THR A 285 -8.89 9.29 17.37
N VAL A 286 -8.61 9.98 16.26
CA VAL A 286 -7.90 11.26 16.29
C VAL A 286 -8.61 12.27 17.21
N GLY A 287 -9.94 12.30 17.18
CA GLY A 287 -10.72 13.19 18.05
C GLY A 287 -10.60 12.85 19.54
N GLU A 288 -10.51 11.56 19.92
CA GLU A 288 -10.25 11.14 21.31
C GLU A 288 -8.85 11.58 21.77
N VAL A 289 -7.84 11.40 20.91
CA VAL A 289 -6.46 11.80 21.18
C VAL A 289 -6.34 13.32 21.37
N VAL A 290 -6.99 14.11 20.52
CA VAL A 290 -7.04 15.57 20.66
C VAL A 290 -7.76 15.99 21.95
N ARG A 291 -8.93 15.39 22.26
CA ARG A 291 -9.70 15.69 23.48
C ARG A 291 -8.95 15.31 24.77
N ALA A 292 -8.09 14.31 24.74
CA ALA A 292 -7.23 13.97 25.88
C ALA A 292 -6.22 15.09 26.20
N GLY A 293 -6.03 16.05 25.30
CA GLY A 293 -5.22 17.24 25.52
C GLY A 293 -3.78 17.13 25.04
N VAL A 294 -3.52 16.27 24.06
CA VAL A 294 -2.22 16.20 23.37
C VAL A 294 -1.90 17.53 22.69
N ASP A 295 -0.62 17.90 22.66
CA ASP A 295 -0.17 19.13 22.01
C ASP A 295 -0.04 18.96 20.49
N VAL A 296 0.38 17.77 20.06
CA VAL A 296 0.50 17.38 18.65
C VAL A 296 0.13 15.91 18.48
N VAL A 297 -0.77 15.62 17.53
CA VAL A 297 -1.01 14.27 17.02
C VAL A 297 -0.58 14.16 15.57
N THR A 298 0.08 13.06 15.21
CA THR A 298 0.44 12.73 13.84
C THR A 298 -0.16 11.40 13.39
N PHE A 299 -0.62 11.31 12.14
CA PHE A 299 -1.17 10.09 11.58
C PHE A 299 -1.15 10.05 10.04
N SER A 300 -1.36 8.85 9.48
CA SER A 300 -1.39 8.61 8.02
C SER A 300 -2.78 8.84 7.44
N GLY A 301 -2.85 9.42 6.24
CA GLY A 301 -4.11 9.62 5.51
C GLY A 301 -4.61 8.40 4.73
N ASP A 302 -3.74 7.44 4.43
CA ASP A 302 -4.02 6.28 3.57
C ASP A 302 -4.20 4.96 4.35
N LYS A 303 -4.40 5.05 5.66
CA LYS A 303 -4.71 3.90 6.53
C LYS A 303 -6.19 3.91 6.91
N LEU A 304 -6.55 4.10 8.18
CA LEU A 304 -7.94 4.02 8.64
C LEU A 304 -8.79 5.23 8.22
N LEU A 305 -8.15 6.34 7.86
CA LEU A 305 -8.82 7.48 7.22
C LEU A 305 -9.38 7.13 5.83
N GLY A 306 -8.85 6.08 5.16
CA GLY A 306 -9.34 5.66 3.85
C GLY A 306 -9.11 6.67 2.72
N GLY A 307 -8.15 7.59 2.89
CA GLY A 307 -7.82 8.62 1.91
C GLY A 307 -6.52 8.38 1.15
N PRO A 308 -5.98 9.40 0.47
CA PRO A 308 -4.69 9.31 -0.22
C PRO A 308 -3.54 9.37 0.78
N GLN A 309 -2.32 9.05 0.30
CA GLN A 309 -1.12 9.20 1.13
C GLN A 309 -0.98 10.66 1.59
N ALA A 310 -0.92 10.83 2.91
CA ALA A 310 -0.71 12.11 3.57
C ALA A 310 -0.17 11.87 5.00
N GLY A 311 0.56 12.85 5.52
CA GLY A 311 0.87 12.95 6.94
C GLY A 311 0.10 14.11 7.53
N LEU A 312 -0.77 13.84 8.49
CA LEU A 312 -1.58 14.85 9.13
C LEU A 312 -0.95 15.21 10.47
N ILE A 313 -0.84 16.51 10.76
CA ILE A 313 -0.32 17.05 12.01
C ILE A 313 -1.38 17.99 12.58
N LEU A 314 -2.03 17.59 13.67
CA LEU A 314 -3.09 18.35 14.32
C LEU A 314 -2.73 18.64 15.77
N GLY A 315 -3.25 19.72 16.35
CA GLY A 315 -2.98 20.02 17.76
C GLY A 315 -3.21 21.49 18.12
N LYS A 316 -2.38 21.99 19.04
CA LYS A 316 -2.44 23.37 19.56
C LYS A 316 -1.98 24.39 18.53
N ARG A 317 -2.69 25.52 18.43
CA ARG A 317 -2.49 26.50 17.35
C ARG A 317 -1.08 27.09 17.31
N ASP A 318 -0.54 27.43 18.47
CA ASP A 318 0.80 28.00 18.61
C ASP A 318 1.89 26.98 18.20
N ILE A 319 1.74 25.73 18.60
CA ILE A 319 2.67 24.64 18.28
C ILE A 319 2.62 24.28 16.80
N ILE A 320 1.43 24.07 16.24
CA ILE A 320 1.26 23.83 14.80
C ILE A 320 1.75 25.04 13.99
N GLY A 321 1.56 26.26 14.49
CA GLY A 321 2.10 27.48 13.89
C GLY A 321 3.63 27.49 13.80
N ARG A 322 4.34 26.95 14.80
CA ARG A 322 5.80 26.75 14.74
C ARG A 322 6.18 25.72 13.69
N ILE A 323 5.49 24.58 13.65
CA ILE A 323 5.72 23.49 12.68
C ILE A 323 5.53 23.99 11.24
N LYS A 324 4.47 24.78 10.98
CA LYS A 324 4.20 25.39 9.66
C LYS A 324 5.34 26.28 9.15
N LYS A 325 6.02 26.99 10.05
CA LYS A 325 7.13 27.91 9.75
C LYS A 325 8.47 27.20 9.52
N ASN A 326 8.58 25.92 9.87
CA ASN A 326 9.80 25.16 9.66
C ASN A 326 10.12 25.05 8.15
N PRO A 327 11.32 25.44 7.69
CA PRO A 327 11.71 25.37 6.27
C PRO A 327 11.58 23.96 5.65
N LEU A 328 11.74 22.89 6.43
CA LEU A 328 11.55 21.51 5.97
C LEU A 328 10.13 21.26 5.46
N ASN A 329 9.13 21.98 5.97
CA ASN A 329 7.75 21.90 5.48
C ASN A 329 7.68 22.13 3.96
N ARG A 330 8.54 23.00 3.40
CA ARG A 330 8.56 23.26 1.95
C ARG A 330 9.00 22.04 1.14
N ALA A 331 9.92 21.23 1.67
CA ALA A 331 10.39 19.99 1.05
C ALA A 331 9.40 18.84 1.24
N LEU A 332 8.69 18.82 2.37
CA LEU A 332 7.70 17.79 2.74
C LEU A 332 6.27 18.14 2.33
N ARG A 333 6.11 19.22 1.56
CA ARG A 333 4.81 19.80 1.22
C ARG A 333 3.96 18.83 0.40
N ILE A 334 2.70 18.68 0.81
CA ILE A 334 1.69 17.90 0.09
C ILE A 334 1.45 18.45 -1.34
N ASP A 335 1.25 17.55 -2.30
CA ASP A 335 0.97 17.90 -3.70
C ASP A 335 -0.53 18.20 -3.94
N LYS A 336 -0.88 18.62 -5.16
CA LYS A 336 -2.25 19.05 -5.50
C LYS A 336 -3.23 17.87 -5.53
N PHE A 337 -2.81 16.70 -5.99
CA PHE A 337 -3.67 15.53 -6.16
C PHE A 337 -4.03 14.96 -4.80
N THR A 338 -3.03 14.68 -3.97
CA THR A 338 -3.26 14.21 -2.60
C THR A 338 -4.12 15.17 -1.80
N LEU A 339 -3.92 16.48 -1.94
CA LEU A 339 -4.75 17.49 -1.27
C LEU A 339 -6.22 17.47 -1.75
N ALA A 340 -6.46 17.39 -3.06
CA ALA A 340 -7.83 17.33 -3.59
C ALA A 340 -8.56 16.03 -3.20
N GLY A 341 -7.86 14.90 -3.22
CA GLY A 341 -8.39 13.64 -2.73
C GLY A 341 -8.70 13.70 -1.23
N LEU A 342 -7.80 14.29 -0.43
CA LEU A 342 -7.99 14.44 1.01
C LEU A 342 -9.19 15.34 1.34
N GLU A 343 -9.37 16.48 0.66
CA GLU A 343 -10.54 17.34 0.87
C GLU A 343 -11.84 16.57 0.65
N ALA A 344 -11.93 15.79 -0.44
CA ALA A 344 -13.11 14.98 -0.73
C ALA A 344 -13.39 13.93 0.37
N ILE A 345 -12.35 13.28 0.87
CA ILE A 345 -12.44 12.31 1.98
C ILE A 345 -12.95 12.99 3.25
N LEU A 346 -12.35 14.12 3.64
CA LEU A 346 -12.78 14.86 4.84
C LEU A 346 -14.23 15.34 4.74
N ARG A 347 -14.67 15.76 3.55
CA ARG A 347 -16.08 16.12 3.31
C ARG A 347 -17.03 14.94 3.45
N LEU A 348 -16.61 13.72 3.10
CA LEU A 348 -17.41 12.53 3.37
C LEU A 348 -17.57 12.30 4.87
N TYR A 349 -16.51 12.51 5.67
CA TYR A 349 -16.58 12.40 7.13
C TYR A 349 -17.48 13.42 7.82
N CYS A 350 -17.90 14.51 7.15
CA CYS A 350 -18.92 15.42 7.69
C CYS A 350 -20.29 14.73 7.84
N ASP A 351 -20.52 13.60 7.15
CA ASP A 351 -21.64 12.69 7.36
C ASP A 351 -21.08 11.29 7.62
N GLU A 352 -21.02 10.91 8.90
CA GLU A 352 -20.36 9.67 9.31
C GLU A 352 -20.95 8.43 8.63
N GLU A 353 -22.28 8.33 8.52
CA GLU A 353 -22.96 7.19 7.86
C GLU A 353 -22.62 7.13 6.37
N LYS A 354 -22.53 8.28 5.72
CA LYS A 354 -22.05 8.36 4.33
C LYS A 354 -20.59 7.94 4.24
N ALA A 355 -19.72 8.37 5.16
CA ALA A 355 -18.31 7.96 5.16
C ALA A 355 -18.15 6.44 5.28
N LEU A 356 -18.92 5.79 6.16
CA LEU A 356 -18.86 4.34 6.37
C LEU A 356 -19.20 3.53 5.12
N THR A 357 -20.05 4.07 4.24
CA THR A 357 -20.52 3.37 3.03
C THR A 357 -19.77 3.79 1.77
N ALA A 358 -19.38 5.06 1.65
CA ALA A 358 -18.71 5.59 0.47
C ALA A 358 -17.20 5.33 0.48
N ILE A 359 -16.53 5.43 1.63
CA ILE A 359 -15.07 5.23 1.72
C ILE A 359 -14.78 3.72 1.64
N PRO A 360 -14.08 3.23 0.59
CA PRO A 360 -13.94 1.79 0.35
C PRO A 360 -13.30 1.04 1.51
N THR A 361 -12.30 1.64 2.15
CA THR A 361 -11.61 1.06 3.31
C THR A 361 -12.59 0.79 4.46
N LEU A 362 -13.47 1.74 4.78
CA LEU A 362 -14.48 1.58 5.83
C LEU A 362 -15.60 0.62 5.42
N ALA A 363 -16.07 0.74 4.18
CA ALA A 363 -17.12 -0.12 3.64
C ALA A 363 -16.71 -1.59 3.63
N MET A 364 -15.44 -1.90 3.34
CA MET A 364 -14.91 -3.26 3.41
C MET A 364 -14.91 -3.80 4.85
N MET A 365 -14.51 -2.99 5.83
CA MET A 365 -14.50 -3.39 7.25
C MET A 365 -15.92 -3.67 7.77
N GLY A 366 -16.86 -2.77 7.46
CA GLY A 366 -18.26 -2.87 7.87
C GLY A 366 -19.12 -3.81 7.02
N MET A 367 -18.55 -4.49 6.01
CA MET A 367 -19.32 -5.28 5.06
C MET A 367 -20.02 -6.48 5.74
N PRO A 368 -21.36 -6.60 5.63
CA PRO A 368 -22.10 -7.72 6.20
C PRO A 368 -21.68 -9.06 5.59
N PRO A 369 -21.54 -10.15 6.39
CA PRO A 369 -21.13 -11.47 5.91
C PRO A 369 -21.96 -12.00 4.72
N ALA A 370 -23.27 -11.71 4.72
CA ALA A 370 -24.18 -12.10 3.64
C ALA A 370 -23.86 -11.45 2.28
N VAL A 371 -23.22 -10.26 2.25
CA VAL A 371 -22.76 -9.63 1.01
C VAL A 371 -21.59 -10.42 0.43
N ILE A 372 -20.63 -10.79 1.28
CA ILE A 372 -19.41 -11.53 0.89
C ILE A 372 -19.78 -12.93 0.40
N GLU A 373 -20.69 -13.61 1.09
CA GLU A 373 -21.20 -14.92 0.69
C GLU A 373 -21.89 -14.86 -0.68
N ARG A 374 -22.69 -13.81 -0.93
CA ARG A 374 -23.28 -13.58 -2.26
C ARG A 374 -22.20 -13.37 -3.33
N ARG A 375 -21.14 -12.60 -3.05
CA ARG A 375 -20.01 -12.42 -3.99
C ARG A 375 -19.30 -13.74 -4.29
N ALA A 376 -19.01 -14.56 -3.28
CA ALA A 376 -18.43 -15.89 -3.45
C ALA A 376 -19.33 -16.80 -4.29
N ALA A 377 -20.64 -16.82 -4.01
CA ALA A 377 -21.61 -17.59 -4.78
C ALA A 377 -21.71 -17.14 -6.25
N ARG A 378 -21.61 -15.83 -6.52
CA ARG A 378 -21.56 -15.31 -7.90
C ARG A 378 -20.31 -15.77 -8.64
N LEU A 379 -19.14 -15.74 -8.00
CA LEU A 379 -17.90 -16.22 -8.63
C LEU A 379 -17.99 -17.72 -8.93
N ILE A 380 -18.41 -18.54 -7.95
CA ILE A 380 -18.60 -19.99 -8.14
C ILE A 380 -19.55 -20.29 -9.29
N ARG A 381 -20.66 -19.57 -9.41
CA ARG A 381 -21.64 -19.77 -10.48
C ARG A 381 -21.02 -19.57 -11.87
N ARG A 382 -20.09 -18.62 -12.00
CA ARG A 382 -19.38 -18.34 -13.26
C ARG A 382 -18.36 -19.43 -13.58
N ILE A 383 -17.58 -19.87 -12.58
CA ILE A 383 -16.40 -20.70 -12.86
C ILE A 383 -16.67 -22.21 -12.80
N ARG A 384 -17.64 -22.67 -11.99
CA ARG A 384 -17.78 -24.09 -11.63
C ARG A 384 -17.92 -25.02 -12.84
N LYS A 385 -18.74 -24.64 -13.83
CA LYS A 385 -19.00 -25.49 -15.00
C LYS A 385 -17.77 -25.64 -15.90
N SER A 386 -17.07 -24.54 -16.15
CA SER A 386 -15.86 -24.55 -16.99
C SER A 386 -14.67 -25.19 -16.28
N LEU A 387 -14.55 -25.06 -14.95
CA LEU A 387 -13.43 -25.58 -14.18
C LEU A 387 -13.60 -27.02 -13.66
N ALA A 388 -14.80 -27.62 -13.77
CA ALA A 388 -15.12 -28.92 -13.14
C ALA A 388 -14.14 -30.07 -13.44
N GLY A 389 -13.44 -30.03 -14.57
CA GLY A 389 -12.46 -31.05 -14.97
C GLY A 389 -10.99 -30.71 -14.65
N CYS A 390 -10.69 -29.50 -14.20
CA CYS A 390 -9.32 -29.04 -13.97
C CYS A 390 -9.08 -28.45 -12.57
N CYS A 391 -10.14 -28.09 -11.85
CA CYS A 391 -10.03 -27.50 -10.52
C CYS A 391 -11.30 -27.76 -9.68
N GLU A 392 -11.10 -28.27 -8.46
CA GLU A 392 -12.17 -28.30 -7.46
C GLU A 392 -12.36 -26.90 -6.88
N THR A 393 -13.64 -26.51 -6.73
CA THR A 393 -14.01 -25.18 -6.24
C THR A 393 -15.00 -25.28 -5.10
N ALA A 394 -14.73 -24.56 -4.00
CA ALA A 394 -15.60 -24.55 -2.82
C ALA A 394 -15.65 -23.15 -2.19
N ILE A 395 -16.77 -22.82 -1.55
CA ILE A 395 -16.85 -21.64 -0.69
C ILE A 395 -16.45 -22.08 0.72
N VAL A 396 -15.45 -21.42 1.29
CA VAL A 396 -14.91 -21.76 2.61
C VAL A 396 -14.95 -20.54 3.54
N PRO A 397 -15.19 -20.74 4.85
CA PRO A 397 -14.98 -19.68 5.83
C PRO A 397 -13.49 -19.34 5.90
N VAL A 398 -13.19 -18.04 5.95
CA VAL A 398 -11.83 -17.52 6.16
C VAL A 398 -11.89 -16.32 7.09
N ALA A 399 -10.74 -15.87 7.57
CA ALA A 399 -10.62 -14.57 8.20
C ALA A 399 -9.93 -13.58 7.25
N SER A 400 -10.57 -12.43 7.04
CA SER A 400 -9.98 -11.25 6.44
C SER A 400 -9.18 -10.48 7.49
N ARG A 401 -8.24 -9.64 7.05
CA ARG A 401 -7.45 -8.76 7.93
C ARG A 401 -7.71 -7.31 7.56
N VAL A 402 -7.82 -6.44 8.55
CA VAL A 402 -7.85 -4.99 8.32
C VAL A 402 -6.56 -4.53 7.65
N GLY A 403 -5.41 -5.02 8.11
CA GLY A 403 -4.10 -4.75 7.52
C GLY A 403 -3.03 -4.54 8.58
N GLY A 404 -1.82 -5.04 8.29
CA GLY A 404 -0.72 -5.04 9.25
C GLY A 404 -0.21 -3.66 9.64
N GLY A 405 -0.57 -2.58 8.94
CA GLY A 405 -0.13 -1.22 9.26
C GLY A 405 -1.07 -0.43 10.19
N ALA A 406 -2.19 -1.01 10.61
CA ALA A 406 -3.19 -0.34 11.45
C ALA A 406 -3.73 -1.24 12.57
N MET A 407 -4.13 -2.48 12.26
CA MET A 407 -4.71 -3.41 13.24
C MET A 407 -4.21 -4.85 12.97
N PRO A 408 -3.05 -5.25 13.52
CA PRO A 408 -2.31 -6.45 13.11
C PRO A 408 -2.98 -7.78 13.49
N GLU A 409 -3.79 -7.82 14.55
CA GLU A 409 -4.33 -9.06 15.13
C GLU A 409 -5.84 -9.24 14.94
N GLN A 410 -6.52 -8.31 14.26
CA GLN A 410 -7.97 -8.36 14.11
C GLN A 410 -8.39 -9.23 12.93
N ASP A 411 -9.11 -10.31 13.22
CA ASP A 411 -9.75 -11.18 12.25
C ASP A 411 -11.19 -10.71 11.98
N LEU A 412 -11.52 -10.57 10.70
CA LEU A 412 -12.87 -10.26 10.23
C LEU A 412 -13.47 -11.53 9.58
N PRO A 413 -14.57 -12.09 10.08
CA PRO A 413 -15.20 -13.28 9.50
C PRO A 413 -15.57 -13.05 8.03
N SER A 414 -15.08 -13.90 7.12
CA SER A 414 -15.26 -13.73 5.68
C SER A 414 -15.50 -15.06 4.95
N ARG A 415 -15.69 -14.99 3.64
CA ARG A 415 -15.85 -16.13 2.73
C ARG A 415 -14.88 -16.01 1.56
N ALA A 416 -14.15 -17.08 1.30
CA ALA A 416 -13.31 -17.21 0.12
C ALA A 416 -13.84 -18.27 -0.84
N VAL A 417 -13.48 -18.13 -2.11
CA VAL A 417 -13.51 -19.22 -3.08
C VAL A 417 -12.17 -19.94 -3.02
N ALA A 418 -12.17 -21.17 -2.55
CA ALA A 418 -10.99 -22.05 -2.55
C ALA A 418 -10.89 -22.78 -3.90
N LEU A 419 -9.71 -22.72 -4.49
CA LEU A 419 -9.35 -23.39 -5.73
C LEU A 419 -8.30 -24.46 -5.44
N ARG A 420 -8.62 -25.71 -5.77
CA ARG A 420 -7.68 -26.84 -5.74
C ARG A 420 -7.48 -27.36 -7.16
N PRO A 421 -6.39 -26.96 -7.83
CA PRO A 421 -6.11 -27.45 -9.18
C PRO A 421 -5.83 -28.95 -9.18
N LEU A 422 -6.34 -29.67 -10.17
CA LEU A 422 -6.18 -31.13 -10.26
C LEU A 422 -4.86 -31.54 -10.93
N ALA A 423 -4.40 -30.76 -11.92
CA ALA A 423 -3.19 -31.05 -12.70
C ALA A 423 -2.02 -30.10 -12.40
N LEU A 424 -2.31 -28.85 -12.04
CA LEU A 424 -1.28 -27.83 -11.79
C LEU A 424 -0.93 -27.75 -10.30
N LYS A 425 0.27 -27.28 -9.98
CA LYS A 425 0.59 -26.89 -8.60
C LYS A 425 -0.15 -25.60 -8.26
N VAL A 426 -0.63 -25.47 -7.03
CA VAL A 426 -1.29 -24.23 -6.54
C VAL A 426 -0.39 -23.01 -6.72
N THR A 427 0.91 -23.15 -6.46
CA THR A 427 1.92 -22.09 -6.67
C THR A 427 2.09 -21.71 -8.14
N GLU A 428 1.86 -22.64 -9.07
CA GLU A 428 1.88 -22.35 -10.50
C GLU A 428 0.64 -21.56 -10.92
N VAL A 429 -0.54 -21.93 -10.41
CA VAL A 429 -1.79 -21.18 -10.64
C VAL A 429 -1.68 -19.76 -10.08
N GLU A 430 -1.16 -19.59 -8.87
CA GLU A 430 -0.88 -18.27 -8.28
C GLU A 430 0.04 -17.44 -9.18
N ARG A 431 1.15 -18.02 -9.64
CA ARG A 431 2.10 -17.31 -10.51
C ARG A 431 1.45 -16.92 -11.84
N LYS A 432 0.71 -17.84 -12.47
CA LYS A 432 0.00 -17.57 -13.73
C LYS A 432 -1.04 -16.47 -13.57
N LEU A 433 -1.78 -16.44 -12.44
CA LEU A 433 -2.73 -15.38 -12.14
C LEU A 433 -2.08 -14.00 -11.98
N ARG A 434 -0.81 -13.91 -11.59
CA ARG A 434 -0.05 -12.65 -11.59
C ARG A 434 0.38 -12.18 -12.99
N GLU A 435 0.40 -13.10 -13.96
CA GLU A 435 0.87 -12.85 -15.33
C GLU A 435 -0.25 -12.53 -16.31
N THR A 436 -1.51 -12.70 -15.91
CA THR A 436 -2.69 -12.36 -16.72
C THR A 436 -2.75 -10.86 -17.04
N ALA A 437 -3.63 -10.49 -17.97
CA ALA A 437 -3.88 -9.08 -18.32
C ALA A 437 -4.42 -8.26 -17.13
N MET A 438 -5.21 -8.88 -16.26
CA MET A 438 -5.65 -8.32 -14.97
C MET A 438 -5.14 -9.22 -13.84
N PRO A 439 -3.98 -8.91 -13.24
CA PRO A 439 -3.37 -9.75 -12.23
C PRO A 439 -4.28 -9.96 -11.03
N VAL A 440 -4.37 -11.20 -10.54
CA VAL A 440 -5.16 -11.57 -9.37
C VAL A 440 -4.22 -12.07 -8.27
N ILE A 441 -4.38 -11.52 -7.07
CA ILE A 441 -3.58 -11.93 -5.92
C ILE A 441 -4.48 -12.58 -4.87
N GLY A 442 -4.25 -13.86 -4.60
CA GLY A 442 -4.90 -14.62 -3.53
C GLY A 442 -3.92 -15.05 -2.44
N ARG A 443 -4.38 -15.90 -1.51
CA ARG A 443 -3.53 -16.51 -0.47
C ARG A 443 -3.44 -18.02 -0.66
N ILE A 444 -2.29 -18.62 -0.40
CA ILE A 444 -2.14 -20.08 -0.41
C ILE A 444 -2.21 -20.58 1.03
N GLU A 445 -3.19 -21.41 1.34
CA GLU A 445 -3.39 -22.02 2.65
C GLU A 445 -3.92 -23.45 2.48
N ASN A 446 -3.40 -24.41 3.24
CA ASN A 446 -3.85 -25.82 3.21
C ASN A 446 -3.96 -26.40 1.78
N GLU A 447 -2.93 -26.20 0.96
CA GLU A 447 -2.86 -26.63 -0.44
C GLU A 447 -4.03 -26.14 -1.33
N ALA A 448 -4.63 -25.01 -0.99
CA ALA A 448 -5.63 -24.34 -1.83
C ALA A 448 -5.22 -22.89 -2.07
N LEU A 449 -5.56 -22.37 -3.26
CA LEU A 449 -5.54 -20.93 -3.50
C LEU A 449 -6.89 -20.35 -3.04
N LEU A 450 -6.84 -19.48 -2.05
CA LEU A 450 -7.98 -18.79 -1.49
C LEU A 450 -8.13 -17.40 -2.12
N LEU A 451 -9.33 -17.15 -2.64
CA LEU A 451 -9.77 -15.85 -3.16
C LEU A 451 -10.82 -15.28 -2.19
N ASP A 452 -10.38 -14.49 -1.22
CA ASP A 452 -11.26 -13.85 -0.23
C ASP A 452 -12.07 -12.73 -0.89
N MET A 453 -13.40 -12.87 -0.83
CA MET A 453 -14.34 -12.00 -1.55
C MET A 453 -14.63 -10.68 -0.83
N ARG A 454 -14.02 -10.45 0.35
CA ARG A 454 -14.07 -9.17 1.08
C ARG A 454 -13.54 -8.01 0.24
N THR A 455 -12.39 -8.23 -0.40
CA THR A 455 -11.60 -7.19 -1.10
C THR A 455 -11.80 -7.21 -2.61
N VAL A 456 -12.71 -8.06 -3.12
CA VAL A 456 -13.09 -8.12 -4.53
C VAL A 456 -14.38 -7.33 -4.74
N ALA A 457 -14.33 -6.31 -5.60
CA ALA A 457 -15.49 -5.49 -5.95
C ALA A 457 -16.48 -6.24 -6.86
N ASP A 458 -17.70 -5.71 -6.96
CA ASP A 458 -18.76 -6.42 -7.69
C ASP A 458 -18.51 -6.53 -9.20
N ASP A 459 -17.92 -5.48 -9.77
CA ASP A 459 -17.48 -5.33 -11.15
C ASP A 459 -16.16 -6.05 -11.45
N GLU A 460 -15.39 -6.42 -10.43
CA GLU A 460 -14.18 -7.25 -10.57
C GLU A 460 -14.50 -8.75 -10.69
N ILE A 461 -15.67 -9.22 -10.24
CA ILE A 461 -16.00 -10.66 -10.29
C ILE A 461 -15.95 -11.26 -11.70
N PRO A 462 -16.50 -10.62 -12.75
CA PRO A 462 -16.35 -11.11 -14.12
C PRO A 462 -14.90 -11.14 -14.60
N LEU A 463 -14.10 -10.13 -14.23
CA LEU A 463 -12.67 -10.05 -14.59
C LEU A 463 -11.86 -11.15 -13.90
N LEU A 464 -12.17 -11.43 -12.64
CA LEU A 464 -11.61 -12.52 -11.86
C LEU A 464 -11.94 -13.88 -12.49
N ALA A 465 -13.18 -14.10 -12.92
CA ALA A 465 -13.58 -15.31 -13.63
C ALA A 465 -12.81 -15.48 -14.95
N ALA A 466 -12.69 -14.40 -15.75
CA ALA A 466 -11.95 -14.42 -17.00
C ALA A 466 -10.46 -14.74 -16.80
N ALA A 467 -9.82 -14.18 -15.76
CA ALA A 467 -8.44 -14.51 -15.40
C ALA A 467 -8.28 -16.00 -15.03
N LEU A 468 -9.26 -16.59 -14.34
CA LEU A 468 -9.24 -18.02 -14.04
C LEU A 468 -9.38 -18.87 -15.31
N PHE A 469 -10.26 -18.49 -16.24
CA PHE A 469 -10.40 -19.16 -17.53
C PHE A 469 -9.11 -19.12 -18.35
N GLU A 470 -8.42 -17.98 -18.39
CA GLU A 470 -7.10 -17.84 -19.02
C GLU A 470 -6.06 -18.80 -18.41
N VAL A 471 -5.98 -18.84 -17.07
CA VAL A 471 -4.97 -19.66 -16.36
C VAL A 471 -5.21 -21.16 -16.49
N PHE A 472 -6.47 -21.58 -16.52
CA PHE A 472 -6.85 -22.98 -16.68
C PHE A 472 -7.05 -23.39 -18.15
N GLU A 473 -6.86 -22.47 -19.11
CA GLU A 473 -6.99 -22.70 -20.55
C GLU A 473 -8.37 -23.29 -20.93
N VAL A 474 -9.43 -22.71 -20.37
CA VAL A 474 -10.83 -23.14 -20.60
C VAL A 474 -11.68 -21.99 -21.11
N GLU A 475 -12.70 -22.29 -21.91
CA GLU A 475 -13.69 -21.31 -22.37
C GLU A 475 -14.85 -21.15 -21.38
N GLU A 476 -15.50 -19.98 -21.39
CA GLU A 476 -16.74 -19.73 -20.65
C GLU A 476 -17.88 -20.56 -21.26
N LYS A 477 -18.65 -21.28 -20.42
CA LYS A 477 -19.66 -22.27 -20.84
C LYS A 477 -21.07 -22.01 -20.34
#